data_AF-A0A2S0L4T6-F1
#
_entry.id   AF-A0A2S0L4T6-F1
#
_cell.length_a   1.000
_cell.length_b   1.000
_cell.length_c   1.000
_cell.angle_alpha   90.00
_cell.angle_beta   90.00
_cell.angle_gamma   90.00
#
_symmetry.space_group_name_H-M   'P 1'
#
loop_
_entity.id
_entity.type
_entity.pdbx_description
1 polymer ?
#
loop_
_entity_poly.entity_id
_entity_poly.type
_entity_poly.pdbx_seq_one_letter_code
_entity_poly.pdbx_strand_id
1 'polypeptide(L)'
;MLFYSRVSAGEVKRIIRESDELTTIIIETRGNSPYDDKGLPILNKGSFSASYVAEVRVGINLSKVRVKRVDNVKKRIYVSIPKSKIQSVKIDPKTIKFSKKRFALFNFDQREDVIRFEKNLEKQLIKNPRKKDYKKADKQAKVLIRGIITSGAPRYEVVFI
;
A
#
# COMPACT_ATOMS: atom_id res chain seq x y z
N MET A 1 11.20 -41.79 23.16
CA MET A 1 11.87 -40.73 22.37
C MET A 1 10.80 -40.04 21.53
N LEU A 2 10.39 -38.81 21.89
CA LEU A 2 9.37 -38.09 21.13
C LEU A 2 9.97 -37.60 19.81
N PHE A 3 9.58 -38.21 18.69
CA PHE A 3 9.88 -37.69 17.36
C PHE A 3 9.08 -36.40 17.15
N TYR A 4 9.67 -35.27 17.53
CA TYR A 4 9.10 -33.97 17.19
C TYR A 4 9.16 -33.80 15.67
N SER A 5 8.01 -33.56 15.04
CA SER A 5 7.93 -33.22 13.62
C SER A 5 8.83 -32.02 13.34
N ARG A 6 9.77 -32.21 12.41
CA ARG A 6 10.67 -31.15 11.94
C ARG A 6 9.90 -30.34 10.90
N VAL A 7 9.91 -29.01 11.03
CA VAL A 7 9.36 -28.13 10.00
C VAL A 7 10.47 -27.80 8.99
N SER A 8 10.14 -27.90 7.71
CA SER A 8 10.99 -27.56 6.58
C SER A 8 10.72 -26.15 6.07
N ALA A 9 11.70 -25.56 5.38
CA ALA A 9 11.50 -24.26 4.72
C ALA A 9 10.40 -24.32 3.64
N GLY A 10 10.18 -25.49 3.02
CA GLY A 10 9.13 -25.73 2.04
C GLY A 10 7.72 -25.62 2.65
N GLU A 11 7.50 -26.23 3.82
CA GLU A 11 6.23 -26.14 4.54
C GLU A 11 5.93 -24.71 4.98
N VAL A 12 6.91 -23.99 5.52
CA VAL A 12 6.73 -22.57 5.90
C VAL A 12 6.38 -21.72 4.67
N LYS A 13 7.03 -21.97 3.53
CA LYS A 13 6.71 -21.28 2.28
C LYS A 13 5.27 -21.57 1.82
N ARG A 14 4.78 -22.80 1.99
CA ARG A 14 3.41 -23.17 1.65
C ARG A 14 2.39 -22.41 2.51
N ILE A 15 2.59 -22.41 3.83
CA ILE A 15 1.73 -21.69 4.79
C ILE A 15 1.62 -20.20 4.43
N ILE A 16 2.73 -19.55 4.06
CA ILE A 16 2.72 -18.15 3.62
C ILE A 16 1.90 -17.94 2.34
N ARG A 17 2.03 -18.85 1.35
CA ARG A 17 1.33 -18.73 0.06
C ARG A 17 -0.17 -18.97 0.17
N GLU A 18 -0.61 -19.83 1.09
CA GLU A 18 -2.03 -20.08 1.36
C GLU A 18 -2.71 -18.88 2.05
N SER A 19 -1.94 -17.88 2.51
CA SER A 19 -2.41 -16.74 3.32
C SER A 19 -2.33 -15.37 2.61
N ASP A 20 -2.38 -15.35 1.27
CA ASP A 20 -1.99 -14.19 0.44
C ASP A 20 -2.87 -12.92 0.63
N GLU A 21 -4.13 -13.05 1.06
CA GLU A 21 -5.09 -11.95 1.07
C GLU A 21 -4.97 -10.95 2.24
N LEU A 22 -4.14 -11.22 3.25
CA LEU A 22 -4.23 -10.54 4.56
C LEU A 22 -3.25 -9.37 4.77
N THR A 23 -2.41 -8.99 3.79
CA THR A 23 -1.22 -8.13 4.04
C THR A 23 -1.29 -6.66 3.64
N THR A 24 -2.48 -6.18 3.27
CA THR A 24 -2.65 -4.80 2.81
C THR A 24 -3.31 -3.93 3.87
N ILE A 25 -2.66 -2.83 4.25
CA ILE A 25 -3.32 -1.78 5.03
C ILE A 25 -3.98 -0.79 4.07
N ILE A 26 -5.23 -0.47 4.36
CA ILE A 26 -5.96 0.63 3.73
C ILE A 26 -5.77 1.89 4.57
N ILE A 27 -5.29 2.97 3.97
CA ILE A 27 -5.12 4.26 4.63
C ILE A 27 -5.99 5.28 3.91
N GLU A 28 -7.00 5.80 4.61
CA GLU A 28 -7.75 6.96 4.16
C GLU A 28 -6.95 8.24 4.42
N THR A 29 -6.76 9.05 3.39
CA THR A 29 -6.09 10.34 3.47
C THR A 29 -6.99 11.43 2.93
N ARG A 30 -7.22 12.47 3.75
CA ARG A 30 -7.80 13.73 3.30
C ARG A 30 -6.69 14.66 2.80
N GLY A 31 -6.93 15.33 1.68
CA GLY A 31 -5.99 16.26 1.07
C GLY A 31 -6.67 17.49 0.50
N ASN A 32 -5.88 18.54 0.28
CA ASN A 32 -6.24 19.71 -0.51
C ASN A 32 -5.09 19.92 -1.50
N SER A 33 -5.39 19.92 -2.80
CA SER A 33 -4.36 20.07 -3.84
C SER A 33 -4.70 21.20 -4.80
N PRO A 34 -3.77 22.13 -5.07
CA PRO A 34 -3.90 23.06 -6.17
C PRO A 34 -3.74 22.31 -7.49
N TYR A 35 -4.59 22.61 -8.46
CA TYR A 35 -4.46 22.16 -9.83
C TYR A 35 -4.37 23.35 -10.77
N ASP A 36 -3.45 23.26 -11.72
CA ASP A 36 -3.22 24.24 -12.76
C ASP A 36 -3.13 23.48 -14.09
N ASP A 37 -4.18 23.59 -14.91
CA ASP A 37 -4.17 23.05 -16.26
C ASP A 37 -3.44 24.04 -17.18
N LYS A 38 -2.26 23.66 -17.65
CA LYS A 38 -1.49 24.44 -18.64
C LYS A 38 -2.05 24.24 -20.05
N GLY A 39 -3.37 24.16 -20.21
CA GLY A 39 -4.07 23.91 -21.47
C GLY A 39 -3.52 24.73 -22.65
N LEU A 40 -3.75 24.24 -23.87
CA LEU A 40 -3.33 24.93 -25.10
C LEU A 40 -3.74 26.42 -25.04
N PRO A 41 -2.90 27.37 -25.47
CA PRO A 41 -3.07 28.80 -25.18
C PRO A 41 -4.40 29.45 -25.60
N ILE A 42 -5.22 28.75 -26.40
CA ILE A 42 -6.51 29.18 -26.94
C ILE A 42 -7.72 28.47 -26.26
N LEU A 43 -7.50 27.40 -25.50
CA LEU A 43 -8.55 26.60 -24.85
C LEU A 43 -8.19 26.28 -23.37
N ASN A 44 -9.01 26.80 -22.47
CA ASN A 44 -9.11 26.47 -21.03
C ASN A 44 -7.83 26.58 -20.21
N LYS A 45 -7.61 27.76 -19.63
CA LYS A 45 -6.73 27.96 -18.47
C LYS A 45 -7.61 28.17 -17.23
N GLY A 46 -7.38 27.37 -16.18
CA GLY A 46 -8.11 27.51 -14.92
C GLY A 46 -7.31 26.95 -13.75
N SER A 47 -7.12 27.76 -12.71
CA SER A 47 -6.55 27.32 -11.44
C SER A 47 -7.66 27.08 -10.42
N PHE A 48 -7.71 25.87 -9.87
CA PHE A 48 -8.64 25.53 -8.79
C PHE A 48 -7.92 24.76 -7.68
N SER A 49 -8.50 24.78 -6.49
CA SER A 49 -8.11 23.87 -5.40
C SER A 49 -9.20 22.84 -5.22
N ALA A 50 -8.84 21.58 -4.98
CA ALA A 50 -9.81 20.53 -4.71
C ALA A 50 -9.50 19.85 -3.37
N SER A 51 -10.53 19.70 -2.53
CA SER A 51 -10.48 18.79 -1.39
C SER A 51 -10.97 17.41 -1.80
N TYR A 52 -10.33 16.35 -1.31
CA TYR A 52 -10.65 14.98 -1.68
C TYR A 52 -10.32 14.00 -0.55
N VAL A 53 -10.93 12.82 -0.61
CA VAL A 53 -10.51 11.63 0.13
C VAL A 53 -9.85 10.67 -0.84
N ALA A 54 -8.66 10.19 -0.49
CA ALA A 54 -7.95 9.16 -1.22
C ALA A 54 -7.73 7.93 -0.34
N GLU A 55 -7.96 6.76 -0.91
CA GLU A 55 -7.57 5.48 -0.38
C GLU A 55 -6.17 5.13 -0.90
N VAL A 56 -5.20 5.04 0.00
CA VAL A 56 -3.83 4.63 -0.33
C VAL A 56 -3.60 3.23 0.25
N ARG A 57 -3.37 2.26 -0.63
CA ARG A 57 -2.96 0.90 -0.24
C ARG A 57 -1.45 0.82 -0.17
N VAL A 58 -0.93 0.54 1.03
CA VAL A 58 0.50 0.34 1.28
C VAL A 58 0.70 -1.05 1.88
N GLY A 59 1.58 -1.84 1.27
CA GLY A 59 1.81 -3.22 1.69
C GLY A 59 3.07 -3.81 1.09
N ILE A 60 3.36 -5.05 1.45
CA ILE A 60 4.48 -5.83 0.93
C ILE A 60 4.04 -6.71 -0.23
N ASN A 61 4.99 -7.13 -1.08
CA ASN A 61 4.73 -8.19 -2.04
C ASN A 61 5.10 -9.54 -1.37
N LEU A 62 4.08 -10.34 -1.04
CA LEU A 62 4.24 -11.62 -0.34
C LEU A 62 5.10 -12.63 -1.11
N SER A 63 5.03 -12.64 -2.44
CA SER A 63 5.89 -13.50 -3.28
C SER A 63 7.40 -13.25 -3.08
N LYS A 64 7.76 -12.07 -2.52
CA LYS A 64 9.15 -11.69 -2.22
C LYS A 64 9.55 -11.98 -0.78
N VAL A 65 8.65 -12.49 0.06
CA VAL A 65 9.00 -13.00 1.39
C VAL A 65 9.79 -14.28 1.23
N ARG A 66 10.93 -14.39 1.93
CA ARG A 66 11.82 -15.56 1.83
C ARG A 66 12.12 -16.13 3.20
N VAL A 67 11.90 -17.43 3.35
CA VAL A 67 12.43 -18.22 4.45
C VAL A 67 13.90 -18.46 4.14
N LYS A 68 14.80 -17.89 4.95
CA LYS A 68 16.24 -17.97 4.75
C LYS A 68 16.83 -19.21 5.42
N ARG A 69 16.32 -19.56 6.60
CA ARG A 69 16.79 -20.70 7.38
C ARG A 69 15.70 -21.16 8.35
N VAL A 70 15.63 -22.47 8.58
CA VAL A 70 14.88 -23.07 9.68
C VAL A 70 15.87 -23.77 10.61
N ASP A 71 15.93 -23.35 11.87
CA ASP A 71 16.70 -24.00 12.92
C ASP A 71 15.76 -24.84 13.78
N ASN A 72 15.77 -26.14 13.53
CA ASN A 72 14.91 -27.10 14.23
C ASN A 72 15.36 -27.38 15.67
N VAL A 73 16.61 -27.06 16.02
CA VAL A 73 17.18 -27.25 17.36
C VAL A 73 16.78 -26.08 18.25
N LYS A 74 17.03 -24.85 17.79
CA LYS A 74 16.66 -23.61 18.50
C LYS A 74 15.19 -23.21 18.32
N LYS A 75 14.44 -23.97 17.51
CA LYS A 75 13.06 -23.67 17.13
C LYS A 75 12.89 -22.24 16.58
N ARG A 76 13.73 -21.87 15.62
CA ARG A 76 13.73 -20.52 15.00
C ARG A 76 13.54 -20.59 13.49
N ILE A 77 12.72 -19.71 12.96
CA ILE A 77 12.52 -19.52 11.52
C ILE A 77 13.00 -18.11 11.17
N TYR A 78 14.01 -18.04 10.31
CA TYR A 78 14.60 -16.79 9.85
C TYR A 78 13.94 -16.36 8.53
N VAL A 79 13.29 -15.20 8.53
CA VAL A 79 12.46 -14.72 7.43
C VAL A 79 12.94 -13.34 7.01
N SER A 80 13.12 -13.16 5.71
CA SER A 80 13.34 -11.85 5.11
C SER A 80 12.06 -11.36 4.44
N ILE A 81 11.67 -10.13 4.76
CA ILE A 81 10.45 -9.48 4.26
C ILE A 81 10.87 -8.25 3.45
N PRO A 82 10.32 -8.04 2.23
CA PRO A 82 10.60 -6.84 1.46
C PRO A 82 10.02 -5.60 2.14
N LYS A 83 10.55 -4.42 1.81
CA LYS A 83 9.95 -3.15 2.22
C LYS A 83 8.58 -2.94 1.61
N SER A 84 7.67 -2.33 2.37
CA SER A 84 6.35 -1.94 1.89
C SER A 84 6.45 -0.91 0.78
N LYS A 85 5.50 -0.95 -0.15
CA LYS A 85 5.36 0.00 -1.25
C LYS A 85 3.89 0.40 -1.39
N ILE A 86 3.65 1.57 -1.99
CA ILE A 86 2.31 1.89 -2.49
C ILE A 86 1.97 0.87 -3.57
N GLN A 87 0.84 0.19 -3.39
CA GLN A 87 0.29 -0.77 -4.34
C GLN A 87 -0.77 -0.12 -5.22
N SER A 88 -1.59 0.76 -4.64
CA SER A 88 -2.56 1.56 -5.36
C SER A 88 -2.89 2.85 -4.61
N VAL A 89 -3.30 3.87 -5.36
CA VAL A 89 -4.01 5.04 -4.86
C VAL A 89 -5.32 5.09 -5.62
N LYS A 90 -6.43 5.32 -4.91
CA LYS A 90 -7.73 5.57 -5.51
C LYS A 90 -8.33 6.82 -4.87
N ILE A 91 -8.81 7.74 -5.68
CA ILE A 91 -9.57 8.89 -5.19
C ILE A 91 -11.04 8.50 -5.19
N ASP A 92 -11.78 8.85 -4.14
CA ASP A 92 -13.24 8.72 -4.19
C ASP A 92 -13.80 9.95 -4.94
N PRO A 93 -14.30 9.78 -6.18
CA PRO A 93 -14.80 10.89 -7.00
C PRO A 93 -15.93 11.64 -6.30
N LYS A 94 -16.74 10.97 -5.47
CA LYS A 94 -17.87 11.58 -4.76
C LYS A 94 -17.42 12.56 -3.67
N THR A 95 -16.16 12.49 -3.25
CA THR A 95 -15.61 13.34 -2.18
C THR A 95 -14.91 14.59 -2.70
N ILE A 96 -14.72 14.69 -4.03
CA ILE A 96 -14.04 15.82 -4.64
C ILE A 96 -14.91 17.07 -4.52
N LYS A 97 -14.39 18.11 -3.87
CA LYS A 97 -15.02 19.44 -3.82
C LYS A 97 -14.06 20.47 -4.36
N PHE A 98 -14.47 21.13 -5.44
CA PHE A 98 -13.70 22.19 -6.08
C PHE A 98 -13.97 23.54 -5.39
N SER A 99 -12.89 24.25 -5.08
CA SER A 99 -12.89 25.62 -4.56
C SER A 99 -12.13 26.51 -5.55
N LYS A 100 -12.74 27.64 -5.96
CA LYS A 100 -12.22 28.51 -7.02
C LYS A 100 -11.13 29.46 -6.50
N LYS A 101 -9.98 29.53 -7.18
CA LYS A 101 -9.08 30.70 -7.14
C LYS A 101 -8.89 31.25 -8.55
N ARG A 102 -9.78 32.19 -8.91
CA ARG A 102 -9.77 33.10 -10.08
C ARG A 102 -9.93 32.49 -11.49
N PHE A 103 -10.73 33.24 -12.27
CA PHE A 103 -11.16 33.13 -13.68
C PHE A 103 -11.49 31.74 -14.24
N ALA A 104 -12.78 31.57 -14.47
CA ALA A 104 -13.44 30.38 -14.98
C ALA A 104 -13.37 30.31 -16.51
N LEU A 105 -12.75 29.24 -17.00
CA LEU A 105 -13.09 28.59 -18.27
C LEU A 105 -13.24 27.06 -18.09
N PHE A 106 -13.37 26.61 -16.83
CA PHE A 106 -13.59 25.20 -16.53
C PHE A 106 -15.10 24.92 -16.62
N ASN A 107 -15.53 24.25 -17.68
CA ASN A 107 -16.81 23.53 -17.67
C ASN A 107 -16.60 22.28 -16.84
N PHE A 108 -16.88 22.35 -15.54
CA PHE A 108 -16.78 21.22 -14.60
C PHE A 108 -17.63 20.00 -15.03
N ASP A 109 -18.56 20.17 -15.97
CA ASP A 109 -19.35 19.10 -16.58
C ASP A 109 -18.58 18.23 -17.59
N GLN A 110 -17.37 18.62 -18.00
CA GLN A 110 -16.55 17.79 -18.89
C GLN A 110 -15.88 16.69 -18.07
N ARG A 111 -16.48 15.49 -18.13
CA ARG A 111 -16.00 14.27 -17.46
C ARG A 111 -14.50 14.03 -17.71
N GLU A 112 -14.00 14.39 -18.88
CA GLU A 112 -12.59 14.23 -19.26
C GLU A 112 -11.64 15.04 -18.37
N ASP A 113 -12.01 16.25 -17.95
CA ASP A 113 -11.15 17.13 -17.17
C ASP A 113 -11.03 16.64 -15.71
N VAL A 114 -12.14 16.14 -15.15
CA VAL A 114 -12.16 15.49 -13.82
C VAL A 114 -11.31 14.22 -13.83
N ILE A 115 -11.42 13.39 -14.88
CA ILE A 115 -10.60 12.19 -15.04
C ILE A 115 -9.10 12.55 -15.16
N ARG A 116 -8.74 13.62 -15.88
CA ARG A 116 -7.34 14.08 -15.96
C ARG A 116 -6.82 14.57 -14.61
N PHE A 117 -7.63 15.34 -13.88
CA PHE A 117 -7.32 15.80 -12.53
C PHE A 117 -7.05 14.62 -11.59
N GLU A 118 -7.95 13.64 -11.55
CA GLU A 118 -7.83 12.44 -10.72
C GLU A 118 -6.55 11.66 -11.04
N LYS A 119 -6.30 11.34 -12.32
CA LYS A 119 -5.09 10.62 -12.74
C LYS A 119 -3.80 11.37 -12.37
N ASN A 120 -3.79 12.69 -12.50
CA ASN A 120 -2.64 13.50 -12.13
C ASN A 120 -2.42 13.50 -10.62
N LEU A 121 -3.49 13.61 -9.84
CA LEU A 121 -3.43 13.60 -8.39
C LEU A 121 -3.00 12.22 -7.84
N GLU A 122 -3.50 11.12 -8.40
CA GLU A 122 -3.04 9.76 -8.07
C GLU A 122 -1.54 9.61 -8.32
N LYS A 123 -1.05 10.05 -9.49
CA LYS A 123 0.39 10.03 -9.82
C LYS A 123 1.21 10.85 -8.84
N GLN A 124 0.72 12.02 -8.41
CA GLN A 124 1.40 12.85 -7.42
C GLN A 124 1.47 12.16 -6.05
N LEU A 125 0.37 11.55 -5.60
CA LEU A 125 0.31 10.83 -4.32
C LEU A 125 1.22 9.60 -4.30
N ILE A 126 1.37 8.91 -5.43
CA ILE A 126 2.33 7.82 -5.59
C ILE A 126 3.77 8.33 -5.48
N LYS A 127 4.07 9.51 -6.05
CA LYS A 127 5.42 10.10 -6.06
C LYS A 127 5.82 10.76 -4.74
N ASN A 128 4.87 11.23 -3.94
CA ASN A 128 5.10 11.87 -2.65
C ASN A 128 4.55 11.05 -1.46
N PRO A 129 5.13 9.88 -1.19
CA PRO A 129 4.71 9.04 -0.08
C PRO A 129 4.98 9.68 1.28
N ARG A 130 4.02 9.55 2.21
CA ARG A 130 4.23 9.92 3.61
C ARG A 130 5.04 8.83 4.31
N LYS A 131 6.29 9.12 4.69
CA LYS A 131 7.22 8.15 5.34
C LYS A 131 6.63 7.40 6.55
N LYS A 132 5.73 8.04 7.31
CA LYS A 132 5.05 7.43 8.47
C LYS A 132 4.17 6.24 8.09
N ASP A 133 3.53 6.28 6.92
CA ASP A 133 2.58 5.27 6.46
C ASP A 133 3.31 3.97 6.09
N TYR A 134 4.51 4.08 5.53
CA TYR A 134 5.39 2.95 5.22
C TYR A 134 5.91 2.26 6.47
N LYS A 135 6.28 3.02 7.51
CA LYS A 135 6.71 2.44 8.79
C LYS A 135 5.60 1.63 9.44
N LYS A 136 4.35 2.13 9.38
CA LYS A 136 3.17 1.42 9.89
C LYS A 136 2.90 0.15 9.08
N ALA A 137 2.94 0.24 7.75
CA ALA A 137 2.80 -0.90 6.85
C ALA A 137 3.86 -1.99 7.09
N ASP A 138 5.14 -1.60 7.21
CA ASP A 138 6.24 -2.52 7.50
C ASP A 138 6.04 -3.24 8.85
N LYS A 139 5.56 -2.52 9.88
CA LYS A 139 5.30 -3.11 11.21
C LYS A 139 4.15 -4.11 11.15
N GLN A 140 3.05 -3.76 10.49
CA GLN A 140 1.89 -4.64 10.34
C GLN A 140 2.24 -5.88 9.53
N ALA A 141 2.99 -5.74 8.44
CA ALA A 141 3.44 -6.85 7.62
C ALA A 141 4.24 -7.88 8.44
N LYS A 142 5.13 -7.41 9.34
CA LYS A 142 5.84 -8.30 10.28
C LYS A 142 4.89 -9.02 11.24
N VAL A 143 3.90 -8.34 11.79
CA VAL A 143 2.91 -8.95 12.71
C VAL A 143 2.13 -10.04 11.98
N LEU A 144 1.64 -9.75 10.78
CA LEU A 144 0.86 -10.70 9.97
C LEU A 144 1.69 -11.91 9.55
N ILE A 145 2.88 -11.71 8.99
CA ILE A 145 3.76 -12.83 8.61
C ILE A 145 4.14 -13.68 9.82
N ARG A 146 4.40 -13.06 10.97
CA ARG A 146 4.62 -13.81 12.21
C ARG A 146 3.41 -14.66 12.54
N GLY A 147 2.21 -14.07 12.57
CA GLY A 147 0.95 -14.77 12.87
C GLY A 147 0.73 -15.97 11.95
N ILE A 148 0.86 -15.77 10.64
CA ILE A 148 0.74 -16.81 9.61
C ILE A 148 1.72 -17.96 9.84
N ILE A 149 2.99 -17.66 10.12
CA ILE A 149 3.99 -18.71 10.35
C ILE A 149 3.72 -19.42 11.67
N THR A 150 3.36 -18.69 12.73
CA THR A 150 3.09 -19.30 14.03
C THR A 150 1.80 -20.11 14.06
N SER A 151 0.82 -19.85 13.19
CA SER A 151 -0.37 -20.71 13.12
C SER A 151 -0.03 -22.10 12.57
N GLY A 152 0.84 -22.18 11.56
CA GLY A 152 1.30 -23.45 10.99
C GLY A 152 2.53 -24.07 11.69
N ALA A 153 3.28 -23.28 12.46
CA ALA A 153 4.47 -23.70 13.20
C ALA A 153 4.50 -23.07 14.61
N PRO A 154 3.55 -23.39 15.50
CA PRO A 154 3.31 -22.67 16.77
C PRO A 154 4.46 -22.75 17.78
N ARG A 155 5.35 -23.73 17.64
CA ARG A 155 6.50 -23.91 18.52
C ARG A 155 7.75 -23.17 18.06
N TYR A 156 7.70 -22.46 16.93
CA TYR A 156 8.84 -21.78 16.33
C TYR A 156 8.77 -20.27 16.55
N GLU A 157 9.88 -19.69 17.00
CA GLU A 157 10.08 -18.25 17.04
C GLU A 157 10.40 -17.72 15.63
N VAL A 158 9.68 -16.68 15.20
CA VAL A 158 9.94 -16.01 13.91
C VAL A 158 10.89 -14.83 14.10
N VAL A 159 12.06 -14.94 13.47
CA VAL A 159 13.13 -13.94 13.49
C VAL A 159 13.19 -13.24 12.13
N PHE A 160 12.96 -11.93 12.10
CA PHE A 160 13.04 -11.13 10.88
C PHE A 160 14.46 -10.64 10.62
N ILE A 161 14.98 -10.88 9.41
CA ILE A 161 16.33 -10.50 8.97
C ILE A 161 16.36 -9.78 7.62
#